data_AF-A0A1I9GAP2-F1
#
_entry.id   AF-A0A1I9GAP2-F1
#
_cell.length_a   1.000
_cell.length_b   1.000
_cell.length_c   1.000
_cell.angle_alpha   90.00
_cell.angle_beta   90.00
_cell.angle_gamma   90.00
#
_symmetry.space_group_name_H-M   'P 1'
#
loop_
_entity.id
_entity.type
_entity.pdbx_description
1 polymer ?
#
loop_
_entity_poly.entity_id
_entity_poly.type
_entity_poly.pdbx_seq_one_letter_code
_entity_poly.pdbx_strand_id
1 'polypeptide(L)'
;DDLDDDDIMILDNGDLVFLWMGYHASEVELKLAYKAAQVYVAHMKIKEPERPRKLVLSLKGRESRRFTKCFHAWGKHKIPAGDEV
;
A
#
# COMPACT_ATOMS: atom_id res chain seq x y z
N ASP A 1 13.86 3.11 2.67
CA ASP A 1 12.68 3.35 1.82
C ASP A 1 11.44 3.02 2.63
N ASP A 2 10.32 3.71 2.41
CA ASP A 2 9.08 3.58 3.23
C ASP A 2 8.26 2.31 2.94
N LEU A 3 8.68 1.50 1.96
CA LEU A 3 8.04 0.25 1.57
C LEU A 3 9.04 -0.88 1.77
N ASP A 4 8.58 -1.93 2.45
CA ASP A 4 9.40 -3.09 2.80
C ASP A 4 8.91 -4.33 2.05
N ASP A 5 9.81 -5.01 1.35
CA ASP A 5 9.48 -6.15 0.49
C ASP A 5 9.02 -7.38 1.30
N ASP A 6 9.35 -7.43 2.58
CA ASP A 6 8.95 -8.49 3.51
C ASP A 6 7.54 -8.26 4.10
N ASP A 7 6.89 -7.12 3.81
CA ASP A 7 5.65 -6.70 4.48
C ASP A 7 4.47 -6.37 3.54
N ILE A 8 3.29 -6.24 4.15
CA ILE A 8 2.09 -5.68 3.52
C ILE A 8 1.82 -4.28 4.07
N MET A 9 1.87 -3.28 3.19
CA MET A 9 1.70 -1.88 3.56
C MET A 9 0.30 -1.37 3.20
N ILE A 10 -0.25 -0.45 4.01
CA ILE A 10 -1.53 0.22 3.72
C ILE A 10 -1.27 1.71 3.48
N LEU A 11 -1.81 2.24 2.39
CA LEU A 11 -1.70 3.65 2.02
C LEU A 11 -3.07 4.21 1.63
N ASP A 12 -3.60 5.19 2.38
CA ASP A 12 -4.80 5.96 1.98
C ASP A 12 -4.39 7.28 1.33
N ASN A 13 -4.87 7.56 0.12
CA ASN A 13 -4.68 8.84 -0.57
C ASN A 13 -5.93 9.75 -0.53
N GLY A 14 -6.95 9.36 0.23
CA GLY A 14 -8.23 10.03 0.37
C GLY A 14 -9.34 9.48 -0.53
N ASP A 15 -9.01 8.83 -1.64
CA ASP A 15 -9.99 8.20 -2.54
C ASP A 15 -9.81 6.68 -2.61
N LEU A 16 -8.56 6.24 -2.55
CA LEU A 16 -8.14 4.84 -2.62
C LEU A 16 -7.32 4.49 -1.39
N VAL A 17 -7.64 3.34 -0.81
CA VAL A 17 -6.79 2.65 0.15
C VAL A 17 -6.06 1.55 -0.61
N PHE A 18 -4.77 1.71 -0.79
CA PHE A 18 -3.92 0.70 -1.39
C PHE A 18 -3.48 -0.29 -0.32
N LEU A 19 -3.67 -1.57 -0.59
CA LEU A 19 -2.96 -2.66 0.06
C LEU A 19 -1.76 -2.98 -0.84
N TRP A 20 -0.58 -2.51 -0.47
CA TRP A 20 0.65 -2.75 -1.21
C TRP A 20 1.31 -4.04 -0.72
N MET A 21 1.65 -4.93 -1.63
CA MET A 21 2.21 -6.25 -1.35
C MET A 21 3.67 -6.30 -1.76
N GLY A 22 4.56 -6.46 -0.79
CA GLY A 22 5.96 -6.81 -0.98
C GLY A 22 6.12 -8.21 -1.58
N TYR A 23 7.27 -8.50 -2.17
CA TYR A 23 7.51 -9.80 -2.83
C TYR A 23 7.63 -10.98 -1.85
N HIS A 24 8.02 -10.70 -0.61
CA HIS A 24 8.35 -11.70 0.41
C HIS A 24 7.35 -11.72 1.56
N ALA A 25 6.33 -10.86 1.51
CA ALA A 25 5.26 -10.82 2.49
C ALA A 25 4.54 -12.17 2.63
N SER A 26 4.28 -12.54 3.88
CA SER A 26 3.65 -13.81 4.22
C SER A 26 2.13 -13.79 3.99
N GLU A 27 1.53 -14.97 3.85
CA GLU A 27 0.07 -15.12 3.78
C GLU A 27 -0.61 -14.64 5.07
N VAL A 28 0.08 -14.72 6.21
CA VAL A 28 -0.41 -14.27 7.51
C VAL A 28 -0.51 -12.74 7.53
N GLU A 29 0.55 -12.04 7.13
CA GLU A 29 0.55 -10.57 7.00
C GLU A 29 -0.52 -10.10 6.03
N LEU A 30 -0.67 -10.77 4.88
CA LEU A 30 -1.74 -10.47 3.91
C LEU A 30 -3.13 -10.57 4.55
N LYS A 31 -3.42 -11.66 5.26
CA LYS A 31 -4.72 -11.85 5.92
C LYS A 31 -4.98 -10.80 7.00
N LEU A 32 -3.97 -10.47 7.80
CA LEU A 32 -4.09 -9.48 8.87
C LEU A 32 -4.25 -8.06 8.30
N ALA A 33 -3.41 -7.66 7.36
CA ALA A 33 -3.47 -6.35 6.71
C ALA A 33 -4.76 -6.16 5.91
N TYR A 34 -5.25 -7.20 5.22
CA TYR A 34 -6.54 -7.14 4.52
C TYR A 34 -7.70 -6.89 5.50
N LYS A 35 -7.75 -7.60 6.63
CA LYS A 35 -8.75 -7.36 7.68
C LYS A 35 -8.64 -5.94 8.25
N ALA A 36 -7.43 -5.48 8.54
CA ALA A 36 -7.19 -4.13 9.03
C ALA A 36 -7.67 -3.07 8.03
N ALA A 37 -7.36 -3.24 6.75
CA ALA A 37 -7.79 -2.34 5.68
C ALA A 37 -9.33 -2.32 5.52
N GLN A 38 -10.01 -3.46 5.66
CA GLN A 38 -11.47 -3.52 5.64
C GLN A 38 -12.09 -2.73 6.80
N VAL A 39 -11.57 -2.90 8.01
CA VAL A 39 -12.02 -2.15 9.19
C VAL A 39 -11.77 -0.65 8.99
N TYR A 40 -10.60 -0.28 8.49
CA TYR A 40 -10.26 1.10 8.18
C TYR A 40 -11.23 1.73 7.17
N VAL A 41 -11.50 1.05 6.05
CA VAL A 41 -12.45 1.53 5.03
C VAL A 41 -13.86 1.66 5.60
N ALA A 42 -14.31 0.71 6.43
CA ALA A 42 -15.60 0.82 7.11
C ALA A 42 -15.67 2.02 8.05
N HIS A 43 -14.60 2.27 8.82
CA HIS A 43 -14.49 3.45 9.68
C HIS A 43 -14.54 4.76 8.86
N MET A 44 -13.78 4.83 7.76
CA MET A 44 -13.75 6.02 6.91
C MET A 44 -15.10 6.31 6.23
N LYS A 45 -15.90 5.29 5.92
CA LYS A 45 -17.28 5.48 5.43
C LYS A 45 -18.18 6.20 6.44
N ILE A 46 -17.96 6.00 7.73
CA ILE A 46 -18.72 6.67 8.80
C ILE A 46 -18.15 8.07 9.04
N LYS A 47 -16.82 8.19 9.08
CA LYS A 47 -16.13 9.44 9.41
C LYS A 47 -16.22 10.49 8.30
N GLU A 48 -16.18 10.07 7.03
CA GLU A 48 -16.14 10.96 5.87
C GLU A 48 -17.03 10.41 4.73
N PRO A 49 -18.37 10.41 4.92
CA PRO A 49 -19.30 9.75 4.00
C PRO A 49 -19.31 10.36 2.59
N GLU A 50 -19.01 11.65 2.45
CA GLU A 50 -18.94 12.36 1.17
C GLU A 50 -17.76 11.94 0.29
N ARG A 51 -16.77 11.25 0.87
CA ARG A 51 -15.56 10.80 0.15
C ARG A 51 -15.27 9.33 0.45
N PRO A 52 -16.06 8.40 -0.11
CA PRO A 52 -15.90 6.98 0.19
C PRO A 52 -14.59 6.41 -0.36
N ARG A 53 -13.78 5.82 0.53
CA ARG A 53 -12.54 5.12 0.15
C ARG A 53 -12.84 3.78 -0.50
N LYS A 54 -12.08 3.43 -1.54
CA LYS A 54 -12.11 2.10 -2.17
C LYS A 54 -10.80 1.36 -1.91
N LEU A 55 -10.90 0.13 -1.42
CA LEU A 55 -9.75 -0.75 -1.23
C LEU A 55 -9.28 -1.31 -2.57
N VAL A 56 -7.99 -1.22 -2.86
CA VAL A 56 -7.36 -1.72 -4.09
C VAL A 56 -6.02 -2.38 -3.79
N LEU A 57 -5.66 -3.40 -4.57
CA LEU A 57 -4.36 -4.08 -4.47
C LEU A 57 -3.30 -3.32 -5.28
N SER A 58 -2.10 -3.17 -4.72
CA SER A 58 -0.91 -2.74 -5.43
C SER A 58 0.19 -3.79 -5.24
N LEU A 59 0.80 -4.24 -6.32
CA LEU A 59 1.87 -5.24 -6.25
C LEU A 59 3.22 -4.55 -6.43
N LYS A 60 4.22 -4.95 -5.65
CA LYS A 60 5.62 -4.54 -5.86
C LYS A 60 6.01 -4.67 -7.33
N GLY A 61 6.60 -3.61 -7.87
CA GLY A 61 7.06 -3.55 -9.27
C GLY A 61 5.96 -3.39 -10.31
N ARG A 62 4.68 -3.37 -9.91
CA ARG A 62 3.52 -3.13 -10.79
C ARG A 62 2.63 -2.02 -10.23
N GLU A 63 3.21 -1.08 -9.49
CA GLU A 63 2.47 -0.02 -8.84
C GLU A 63 1.86 0.94 -9.87
N SER A 64 0.60 1.30 -9.68
CA SER A 64 -0.08 2.26 -10.56
C SER A 64 0.46 3.68 -10.40
N ARG A 65 0.25 4.53 -11.41
CA ARG A 65 0.54 5.98 -11.28
C ARG A 65 -0.16 6.66 -10.10
N ARG A 66 -1.33 6.15 -9.68
CA ARG A 66 -2.06 6.71 -8.52
C ARG A 66 -1.35 6.39 -7.20
N PHE A 67 -0.73 5.21 -7.10
CA PHE A 67 0.06 4.82 -5.93
C PHE A 67 1.37 5.62 -5.88
N THR A 68 2.14 5.58 -6.97
CA THR A 68 3.50 6.16 -7.02
C THR A 68 3.53 7.67 -6.80
N LYS A 69 2.48 8.40 -7.18
CA LYS A 69 2.32 9.84 -6.92
C LYS A 69 2.16 10.20 -5.44
N CYS A 70 1.92 9.23 -4.56
CA CYS A 70 1.84 9.47 -3.13
C CYS A 70 3.23 9.64 -2.47
N PHE A 71 4.32 9.42 -3.23
CA PHE A 71 5.69 9.52 -2.73
C PHE A 71 6.43 10.61 -3.50
N HIS A 72 7.10 11.52 -2.77
CA HIS A 72 7.80 12.68 -3.38
C HIS A 72 9.00 12.29 -4.26
N ALA A 73 9.58 11.09 -4.09
CA ALA A 73 10.81 10.67 -4.76
C ALA A 73 10.74 9.24 -5.33
N TRP A 74 9.60 8.85 -5.90
CA TRP A 74 9.44 7.53 -6.51
C TRP A 74 10.46 7.28 -7.64
N GLY A 75 11.28 6.22 -7.50
CA GLY A 75 12.22 5.76 -8.54
C GLY A 75 13.70 6.06 -8.29
N LYS A 76 14.06 7.02 -7.42
CA LYS A 76 15.48 7.34 -7.15
C LYS A 76 16.18 6.42 -6.14
N HIS A 77 15.43 5.56 -5.41
CA HIS A 77 15.95 4.70 -4.33
C HIS A 77 15.45 3.26 -4.37
N LYS A 78 14.94 2.76 -5.51
CA LYS A 78 14.32 1.42 -5.61
C LYS A 78 15.26 0.22 -5.47
N ILE A 79 16.55 0.45 -5.21
CA ILE A 79 17.56 -0.59 -5.07
C ILE A 79 18.03 -0.53 -3.61
N PRO A 80 17.79 -1.56 -2.78
CA PRO A 80 18.43 -1.68 -1.48
C PRO A 80 19.94 -1.62 -1.66
N ALA A 81 20.65 -0.94 -0.76
CA ALA A 81 22.11 -0.92 -0.73
C ALA A 81 22.63 -2.33 -0.43
N GLY A 82 22.78 -3.15 -1.46
CA GLY A 82 23.03 -4.59 -1.36
C GLY A 82 22.78 -5.35 -2.66
N ASP A 83 21.93 -4.81 -3.54
CA ASP A 83 21.59 -5.41 -4.85
C ASP A 83 22.28 -4.71 -6.04
N GLU A 84 23.36 -3.95 -5.80
CA GLU A 84 24.23 -3.46 -6.87
C GLU A 84 25.14 -4.61 -7.35
N VAL A 85 24.95 -5.06 -8.60
CA VAL A 85 25.86 -5.98 -9.32
C VAL A 85 27.05 -5.25 -9.90
#